data_AF-A0A6L3X4I9-F1
#
_entry.id   AF-A0A6L3X4I9-F1
#
_cell.length_a   1.000
_cell.length_b   1.000
_cell.length_c   1.000
_cell.angle_alpha   90.00
_cell.angle_beta   90.00
_cell.angle_gamma   90.00
#
_symmetry.space_group_name_H-M   'P 1'
#
loop_
_entity.id
_entity.type
_entity.pdbx_description
1 polymer ?
#
loop_
_entity_poly.entity_id
_entity_poly.type
_entity_poly.pdbx_seq_one_letter_code
_entity_poly.pdbx_strand_id
1 'polypeptide(L)'
;MPRMLGADSALEIIAAGKDVGAEQAQKIGLVDGVVKPEKLIEGAIAILRQAINGDLDWKAKRQPKLEPLKLSKIEATMGFTIAKGMVMQTAGKHYPAPITAVKTIEAAARLGRDDALKLENQSFVPLAHTNEARALVGIFLNDQFVKGKAKQLTKNVETPKHAAVLGAGIMGGGIAYQSAWKGVPVVMKDI
;
A
#
# COMPACT_ATOMS: atom_id res chain seq x y z
N MET A 1 -3.43 9.07 -7.96
CA MET A 1 -4.42 8.09 -7.44
C MET A 1 -5.81 8.70 -7.20
N PRO A 2 -5.98 9.84 -6.49
CA PRO A 2 -7.32 10.37 -6.17
C PRO A 2 -8.21 10.64 -7.40
N ARG A 3 -7.61 11.11 -8.49
CA ARG A 3 -8.30 11.39 -9.78
C ARG A 3 -8.65 10.14 -10.59
N MET A 4 -8.15 8.97 -10.20
CA MET A 4 -8.45 7.68 -10.86
C MET A 4 -9.45 6.85 -10.05
N LEU A 5 -9.25 6.75 -8.73
CA LEU A 5 -10.03 5.84 -7.87
C LEU A 5 -11.18 6.55 -7.14
N GLY A 6 -11.26 7.88 -7.25
CA GLY A 6 -12.00 8.72 -6.31
C GLY A 6 -11.15 9.09 -5.08
N ALA A 7 -11.59 10.14 -4.36
CA ALA A 7 -10.84 10.64 -3.21
C ALA A 7 -10.81 9.63 -2.05
N ASP A 8 -11.95 8.99 -1.74
CA ASP A 8 -12.07 8.12 -0.57
C ASP A 8 -11.16 6.88 -0.67
N SER A 9 -11.28 6.11 -1.76
CA SER A 9 -10.45 4.94 -2.02
C SER A 9 -8.96 5.27 -2.04
N ALA A 10 -8.59 6.42 -2.61
CA ALA A 10 -7.20 6.85 -2.67
C ALA A 10 -6.67 7.27 -1.29
N LEU A 11 -7.47 7.96 -0.48
CA LEU A 11 -7.09 8.37 0.87
C LEU A 11 -6.92 7.16 1.79
N GLU A 12 -7.76 6.14 1.67
CA GLU A 12 -7.62 4.90 2.44
C GLU A 12 -6.28 4.22 2.13
N ILE A 13 -5.94 4.06 0.86
CA ILE A 13 -4.69 3.42 0.43
C ILE A 13 -3.47 4.24 0.87
N ILE A 14 -3.48 5.55 0.59
CA ILE A 14 -2.33 6.43 0.82
C ILE A 14 -2.09 6.64 2.31
N ALA A 15 -3.13 6.97 3.08
CA ALA A 15 -2.96 7.32 4.49
C ALA A 15 -2.68 6.10 5.37
N ALA A 16 -3.20 4.92 5.00
CA ALA A 16 -2.90 3.68 5.71
C ALA A 16 -1.64 2.96 5.18
N GLY A 17 -1.10 3.36 4.03
CA GLY A 17 0.06 2.72 3.40
C GLY A 17 -0.18 1.26 3.04
N LYS A 18 -1.41 0.91 2.63
CA LYS A 18 -1.81 -0.49 2.36
C LYS A 18 -1.57 -0.88 0.92
N ASP A 19 -1.09 -2.11 0.72
CA ASP A 19 -1.09 -2.76 -0.58
C ASP A 19 -2.48 -3.32 -0.91
N VAL A 20 -2.83 -3.30 -2.20
CA VAL A 20 -4.09 -3.88 -2.70
C VAL A 20 -3.81 -5.05 -3.66
N GLY A 21 -4.52 -6.16 -3.47
CA GLY A 21 -4.44 -7.33 -4.35
C GLY A 21 -5.05 -7.07 -5.73
N ALA A 22 -4.73 -7.93 -6.71
CA ALA A 22 -5.11 -7.74 -8.12
C ALA A 22 -6.62 -7.56 -8.35
N GLU A 23 -7.46 -8.40 -7.75
CA GLU A 23 -8.92 -8.32 -7.89
C GLU A 23 -9.49 -7.01 -7.33
N GLN A 24 -9.04 -6.63 -6.13
CA GLN A 24 -9.47 -5.37 -5.51
C GLN A 24 -8.96 -4.17 -6.30
N ALA A 25 -7.71 -4.23 -6.80
CA ALA A 25 -7.13 -3.19 -7.65
C ALA A 25 -7.96 -2.98 -8.92
N GLN A 26 -8.49 -4.04 -9.53
CA GLN A 26 -9.37 -3.94 -10.68
C GLN A 26 -10.72 -3.32 -10.29
N LYS A 27 -11.32 -3.80 -9.19
CA LYS A 27 -12.62 -3.32 -8.69
C LYS A 27 -12.63 -1.82 -8.41
N ILE A 28 -11.54 -1.29 -7.84
CA ILE A 28 -11.43 0.15 -7.52
C ILE A 28 -10.93 1.01 -8.68
N GLY A 29 -10.55 0.40 -9.81
CA GLY A 29 -10.03 1.11 -10.99
C GLY A 29 -8.55 1.50 -10.92
N LEU A 30 -7.76 0.83 -10.07
CA LEU A 30 -6.30 1.01 -10.04
C LEU A 30 -5.62 0.29 -11.21
N VAL A 31 -6.17 -0.85 -11.61
CA VAL A 31 -5.78 -1.57 -12.83
C VAL A 31 -7.01 -1.79 -13.72
N ASP A 32 -6.79 -1.90 -15.02
CA ASP A 32 -7.86 -1.99 -16.01
C ASP A 32 -8.24 -3.44 -16.36
N GLY A 33 -7.35 -4.39 -16.06
CA GLY A 33 -7.52 -5.79 -16.38
C GLY A 33 -6.53 -6.65 -15.61
N VAL A 34 -6.94 -7.87 -15.30
CA VAL A 34 -6.12 -8.88 -14.63
C VAL A 34 -6.03 -10.09 -15.53
N VAL A 35 -4.81 -10.54 -15.78
CA VAL A 35 -4.51 -11.72 -16.59
C VAL A 35 -3.46 -12.58 -15.89
N LYS A 36 -3.34 -13.85 -16.30
CA LYS A 36 -2.27 -14.72 -15.82
C LYS A 36 -0.89 -14.19 -16.24
N PRO A 37 0.19 -14.47 -15.47
CA PRO A 37 1.53 -13.96 -15.76
C PRO A 37 2.00 -14.21 -17.20
N GLU A 38 1.68 -15.39 -17.75
CA GLU A 38 2.12 -15.80 -19.09
C GLU A 38 1.46 -14.96 -20.22
N LYS A 39 0.32 -14.33 -19.92
CA LYS A 39 -0.46 -13.53 -20.86
C LYS A 39 -0.29 -12.02 -20.68
N LEU A 40 0.50 -11.57 -19.70
CA LEU A 40 0.66 -10.16 -19.37
C LEU A 40 1.16 -9.33 -20.55
N ILE A 41 2.24 -9.78 -21.20
CA ILE A 41 2.85 -9.06 -22.33
C ILE A 41 1.90 -9.04 -23.53
N GLU A 42 1.33 -10.19 -23.88
CA GLU A 42 0.39 -10.33 -25.00
C GLU A 42 -0.85 -9.46 -24.81
N GLY A 43 -1.46 -9.50 -23.62
CA GLY A 43 -2.62 -8.70 -23.27
C GLY A 43 -2.35 -7.20 -23.28
N ALA A 44 -1.19 -6.77 -22.76
CA ALA A 44 -0.79 -5.37 -22.78
C ALA A 44 -0.62 -4.84 -24.22
N ILE A 45 0.01 -5.62 -25.11
CA ILE A 45 0.15 -5.27 -26.53
C ILE A 45 -1.21 -5.20 -27.22
N ALA A 46 -2.13 -6.11 -26.90
CA ALA A 46 -3.49 -6.10 -27.46
C ALA A 46 -4.24 -4.81 -27.10
N ILE A 47 -4.22 -4.41 -25.83
CA ILE A 47 -4.83 -3.15 -25.36
C ILE A 47 -4.19 -1.93 -26.05
N LEU A 48 -2.87 -1.93 -26.21
CA LEU A 48 -2.17 -0.86 -26.92
C LEU A 48 -2.65 -0.75 -28.38
N ARG A 49 -2.77 -1.88 -29.08
CA ARG A 49 -3.26 -1.90 -30.47
C ARG A 49 -4.69 -1.37 -30.59
N GLN A 50 -5.59 -1.77 -29.68
CA GLN A 50 -6.95 -1.23 -29.60
C GLN A 50 -6.96 0.29 -29.40
N ALA A 51 -6.10 0.82 -28.54
CA ALA A 51 -5.97 2.26 -28.33
C ALA A 51 -5.42 3.01 -29.56
N ILE A 52 -4.49 2.39 -30.32
CA ILE A 52 -3.94 2.95 -31.57
C ILE A 52 -5.01 2.95 -32.67
N ASN A 53 -5.78 1.87 -32.79
CA ASN A 53 -6.85 1.73 -33.78
C ASN A 53 -8.05 2.66 -33.52
N GLY A 54 -8.13 3.26 -32.34
CA GLY A 54 -9.24 4.13 -31.94
C GLY A 54 -10.40 3.38 -31.27
N ASP A 55 -10.28 2.07 -31.05
CA ASP A 55 -11.29 1.26 -30.34
C ASP A 55 -11.41 1.68 -28.87
N LEU A 56 -10.31 2.17 -28.29
CA LEU A 56 -10.25 2.70 -26.93
C LEU A 56 -9.73 4.14 -26.94
N ASP A 57 -10.56 5.07 -26.45
CA ASP A 57 -10.14 6.47 -26.28
C ASP A 57 -9.20 6.64 -25.07
N TRP A 58 -7.91 6.45 -25.32
CA TRP A 58 -6.86 6.62 -24.32
C TRP A 58 -6.69 8.08 -23.86
N LYS A 59 -7.11 9.07 -24.66
CA LYS A 59 -7.05 10.49 -24.29
C LYS A 59 -8.14 10.79 -23.27
N ALA A 60 -9.37 10.36 -23.53
CA ALA A 60 -10.47 10.45 -22.55
C ALA A 60 -10.12 9.74 -21.25
N LYS A 61 -9.47 8.57 -21.31
CA LYS A 61 -9.00 7.85 -20.11
C LYS A 61 -7.89 8.60 -19.34
N ARG A 62 -7.03 9.33 -20.04
CA ARG A 62 -5.96 10.14 -19.42
C ARG A 62 -6.52 11.40 -18.76
N GLN A 63 -7.54 12.01 -19.35
CA GLN A 63 -8.04 13.34 -19.03
C GLN A 63 -8.36 13.56 -17.54
N PRO A 64 -9.04 12.65 -16.82
CA PRO A 64 -9.35 12.85 -15.40
C PRO A 64 -8.12 13.12 -14.52
N LYS A 65 -6.94 12.60 -14.89
CA LYS A 65 -5.68 12.82 -14.14
C LYS A 65 -5.12 14.23 -14.32
N LEU A 66 -5.53 14.92 -15.37
CA LEU A 66 -5.04 16.25 -15.73
C LEU A 66 -5.90 17.35 -15.10
N GLU A 67 -7.16 17.03 -14.82
CA GLU A 67 -8.19 17.96 -14.35
C GLU A 67 -8.39 17.92 -12.82
N PRO A 68 -9.08 18.91 -12.25
CA PRO A 68 -9.56 18.86 -10.86
C PRO A 68 -10.39 17.62 -10.53
N LEU A 69 -10.46 17.28 -9.24
CA LEU A 69 -11.37 16.23 -8.77
C LEU A 69 -12.82 16.64 -9.03
N LYS A 70 -13.62 15.68 -9.50
CA LYS A 70 -15.05 15.83 -9.74
C LYS A 70 -15.82 15.62 -8.42
N LEU A 71 -15.68 16.55 -7.49
CA LEU A 71 -16.35 16.56 -6.19
C LEU A 71 -17.05 17.89 -5.98
N SER A 72 -18.30 17.86 -5.52
CA SER A 72 -18.98 19.06 -5.03
C SER A 72 -18.30 19.59 -3.76
N LYS A 73 -18.58 20.85 -3.40
CA LYS A 73 -18.05 21.45 -2.17
C LYS A 73 -18.47 20.66 -0.91
N ILE A 74 -19.69 20.14 -0.90
CA ILE A 74 -20.24 19.39 0.23
C ILE A 74 -19.55 18.03 0.33
N GLU A 75 -19.47 17.29 -0.78
CA GLU A 75 -18.81 15.96 -0.81
C GLU A 75 -17.33 16.06 -0.42
N ALA A 76 -16.61 17.05 -0.95
CA ALA A 76 -15.22 17.28 -0.59
C ALA A 76 -15.07 17.55 0.91
N THR A 77 -15.87 18.46 1.47
CA THR A 77 -15.79 18.82 2.90
C THR A 77 -16.07 17.61 3.79
N MET A 78 -17.09 16.82 3.45
CA MET A 78 -17.46 15.62 4.19
C MET A 78 -16.36 14.55 4.10
N GLY A 79 -15.93 14.19 2.89
CA GLY A 79 -14.93 13.14 2.65
C GLY A 79 -13.59 13.44 3.33
N PHE A 80 -13.07 14.67 3.18
CA PHE A 80 -11.81 15.04 3.82
C PHE A 80 -11.92 15.15 5.34
N THR A 81 -13.06 15.56 5.89
CA THR A 81 -13.26 15.60 7.36
C THR A 81 -13.25 14.19 7.95
N ILE A 82 -13.94 13.25 7.32
CA ILE A 82 -13.97 11.84 7.74
C ILE A 82 -12.56 11.23 7.64
N ALA A 83 -11.86 11.46 6.52
CA ALA A 83 -10.51 10.95 6.32
C ALA A 83 -9.52 11.46 7.39
N LYS A 84 -9.55 12.76 7.72
CA LYS A 84 -8.73 13.33 8.80
C LYS A 84 -9.04 12.67 10.14
N GLY A 85 -10.32 12.46 10.47
CA GLY A 85 -10.75 11.80 11.70
C GLY A 85 -10.20 10.38 11.83
N MET A 86 -10.39 9.56 10.79
CA MET A 86 -9.89 8.17 10.76
C MET A 86 -8.37 8.09 10.87
N VAL A 87 -7.66 8.98 10.17
CA VAL A 87 -6.20 9.05 10.23
C VAL A 87 -5.71 9.44 11.61
N MET A 88 -6.31 10.46 12.24
CA MET A 88 -5.93 10.88 13.58
C MET A 88 -6.21 9.80 14.63
N GLN A 89 -7.27 9.02 14.46
CA GLN A 89 -7.59 7.89 15.34
C GLN A 89 -6.56 6.75 15.23
N THR A 90 -6.05 6.48 14.03
CA THR A 90 -5.16 5.34 13.76
C THR A 90 -3.69 5.69 13.93
N ALA A 91 -3.24 6.80 13.33
CA ALA A 91 -1.84 7.21 13.32
C ALA A 91 -1.46 8.00 14.58
N GLY A 92 -2.42 8.65 15.25
CA GLY A 92 -2.12 9.53 16.39
C GLY A 92 -1.30 10.76 16.00
N LYS A 93 -0.67 11.40 16.99
CA LYS A 93 -0.03 12.72 16.83
C LYS A 93 1.43 12.66 16.34
N HIS A 94 2.09 11.52 16.48
CA HIS A 94 3.53 11.38 16.23
C HIS A 94 3.88 11.00 14.79
N TYR A 95 2.89 10.72 13.95
CA TYR A 95 3.12 10.37 12.55
C TYR A 95 2.56 11.47 11.65
N PRO A 96 3.39 12.43 11.21
CA PRO A 96 2.91 13.57 10.43
C PRO A 96 2.53 13.19 9.00
N ALA A 97 3.08 12.10 8.45
CA ALA A 97 2.89 11.75 7.03
C ALA A 97 1.42 11.44 6.66
N PRO A 98 0.67 10.58 7.38
CA PRO A 98 -0.71 10.28 7.03
C PRO A 98 -1.62 11.52 6.98
N ILE A 99 -1.56 12.39 7.99
CA ILE A 99 -2.42 13.58 8.04
C ILE A 99 -2.00 14.63 7.00
N THR A 100 -0.70 14.77 6.74
CA THR A 100 -0.20 15.65 5.69
C THR A 100 -0.67 15.19 4.33
N ALA A 101 -0.63 13.88 4.01
CA ALA A 101 -1.15 13.36 2.76
C ALA A 101 -2.62 13.74 2.52
N VAL A 102 -3.48 13.61 3.54
CA VAL A 102 -4.90 14.00 3.46
C VAL A 102 -5.04 15.51 3.17
N LYS A 103 -4.32 16.35 3.92
CA LYS A 103 -4.35 17.82 3.75
C LYS A 103 -3.84 18.26 2.38
N THR A 104 -2.79 17.63 1.87
CA THR A 104 -2.23 17.92 0.54
C THR A 104 -3.22 17.56 -0.57
N ILE A 105 -3.87 16.41 -0.47
CA ILE A 105 -4.89 15.99 -1.45
C ILE A 105 -6.11 16.93 -1.41
N GLU A 106 -6.54 17.35 -0.21
CA GLU A 106 -7.63 18.32 -0.04
C GLU A 106 -7.29 19.68 -0.68
N ALA A 107 -6.11 20.22 -0.38
CA ALA A 107 -5.65 21.49 -0.94
C ALA A 107 -5.51 21.42 -2.47
N ALA A 108 -5.07 20.28 -2.99
CA ALA A 108 -4.90 20.04 -4.43
C ALA A 108 -6.19 19.60 -5.15
N ALA A 109 -7.31 19.44 -4.44
CA ALA A 109 -8.52 18.83 -4.99
C ALA A 109 -9.08 19.60 -6.20
N ARG A 110 -8.99 20.94 -6.17
CA ARG A 110 -9.54 21.83 -7.21
C ARG A 110 -8.51 22.26 -8.25
N LEU A 111 -7.29 21.73 -8.20
CA LEU A 111 -6.19 22.12 -9.08
C LEU A 111 -6.06 21.16 -10.26
N GLY A 112 -5.44 21.64 -11.33
CA GLY A 112 -4.92 20.77 -12.40
C GLY A 112 -3.68 19.99 -11.93
N ARG A 113 -3.19 19.07 -12.77
CA ARG A 113 -2.05 18.21 -12.44
C ARG A 113 -0.82 18.97 -11.96
N ASP A 114 -0.39 19.99 -12.70
CA ASP A 114 0.91 20.61 -12.48
C ASP A 114 0.97 21.36 -11.14
N ASP A 115 -0.11 22.06 -10.77
CA ASP A 115 -0.18 22.74 -9.47
C ASP A 115 -0.43 21.75 -8.32
N ALA A 116 -1.16 20.65 -8.56
CA ALA A 116 -1.28 19.57 -7.59
C ALA A 116 0.09 18.92 -7.28
N LEU A 117 0.93 18.70 -8.29
CA LEU A 117 2.30 18.17 -8.10
C LEU A 117 3.20 19.16 -7.35
N LYS A 118 3.04 20.47 -7.55
CA LYS A 118 3.76 21.48 -6.76
C LYS A 118 3.40 21.38 -5.27
N LEU A 119 2.11 21.28 -4.94
CA LEU A 119 1.67 21.11 -3.55
C LEU A 119 2.14 19.79 -2.94
N GLU A 120 2.13 18.70 -3.73
CA GLU A 120 2.68 17.41 -3.31
C GLU A 120 4.15 17.54 -2.97
N ASN A 121 4.96 18.15 -3.84
CA ASN A 121 6.38 18.36 -3.62
C ASN A 121 6.65 19.23 -2.37
N GLN A 122 5.93 20.35 -2.23
CA GLN A 122 6.04 21.25 -1.09
C GLN A 122 5.69 20.58 0.25
N SER A 123 4.81 19.59 0.23
CA SER A 123 4.43 18.81 1.42
C SER A 123 5.40 17.65 1.68
N PHE A 124 5.90 17.03 0.61
CA PHE A 124 6.81 15.88 0.68
C PHE A 124 8.18 16.26 1.23
N VAL A 125 8.78 17.37 0.75
CA VAL A 125 10.14 17.77 1.14
C VAL A 125 10.27 17.95 2.66
N PRO A 126 9.40 18.72 3.35
CA PRO A 126 9.45 18.81 4.80
C PRO A 126 9.29 17.47 5.51
N LEU A 127 8.38 16.59 5.04
CA LEU A 127 8.19 15.26 5.61
C LEU A 127 9.46 14.41 5.52
N ALA A 128 10.15 14.44 4.38
CA ALA A 128 11.39 13.71 4.17
C ALA A 128 12.52 14.14 5.12
N HIS A 129 12.48 15.37 5.63
CA HIS A 129 13.45 15.90 6.59
C HIS A 129 13.09 15.65 8.07
N THR A 130 11.93 15.06 8.35
CA THR A 130 11.50 14.76 9.73
C THR A 130 12.34 13.65 10.37
N ASN A 131 12.41 13.67 11.70
CA ASN A 131 13.10 12.62 12.46
C ASN A 131 12.34 11.29 12.35
N GLU A 132 11.01 11.35 12.28
CA GLU A 132 10.12 10.21 12.14
C GLU A 132 10.33 9.51 10.80
N ALA A 133 10.43 10.25 9.69
CA ALA A 133 10.77 9.68 8.39
C ALA A 133 12.14 9.00 8.43
N ARG A 134 13.15 9.66 9.00
CA ARG A 134 14.49 9.07 9.16
C ARG A 134 14.46 7.79 9.99
N ALA A 135 13.72 7.78 11.10
CA ALA A 135 13.60 6.62 11.99
C ALA A 135 12.90 5.45 11.29
N LEU A 136 11.78 5.69 10.60
CA LEU A 136 11.02 4.65 9.90
C LEU A 136 11.80 4.06 8.73
N VAL A 137 12.50 4.90 7.94
CA VAL A 137 13.42 4.42 6.89
C VAL A 137 14.57 3.63 7.51
N GLY A 138 15.10 4.08 8.65
CA GLY A 138 16.12 3.36 9.41
C GLY A 138 15.67 1.97 9.85
N ILE A 139 14.44 1.84 10.37
CA ILE A 139 13.84 0.53 10.72
C ILE A 139 13.75 -0.37 9.49
N PHE A 140 13.31 0.16 8.35
CA PHE A 140 13.24 -0.60 7.10
C PHE A 140 14.62 -1.13 6.68
N LEU A 141 15.66 -0.28 6.70
CA LEU A 141 17.02 -0.69 6.36
C LEU A 141 17.58 -1.72 7.35
N ASN A 142 17.30 -1.55 8.64
CA ASN A 142 17.72 -2.49 9.68
C ASN A 142 17.02 -3.85 9.50
N ASP A 143 15.74 -3.88 9.15
CA ASP A 143 15.02 -5.13 8.85
C ASP A 143 15.62 -5.84 7.62
N GLN A 144 15.92 -5.11 6.55
CA GLN A 144 16.61 -5.68 5.38
C GLN A 144 17.98 -6.25 5.75
N PHE A 145 18.76 -5.54 6.57
CA PHE A 145 20.05 -6.00 7.05
C PHE A 145 19.93 -7.28 7.89
N VAL A 146 19.02 -7.31 8.86
CA VAL A 146 18.77 -8.48 9.72
C VAL A 146 18.32 -9.69 8.89
N LYS A 147 17.41 -9.50 7.94
CA LYS A 147 16.99 -10.56 7.00
C LYS A 147 18.13 -11.04 6.11
N GLY A 148 18.98 -10.14 5.64
CA GLY A 148 20.19 -10.48 4.89
C GLY A 148 21.14 -11.35 5.70
N LYS A 149 21.41 -10.95 6.96
CA LYS A 149 22.26 -11.72 7.88
C LYS A 149 21.65 -13.09 8.19
N ALA A 150 20.33 -13.17 8.39
CA ALA A 150 19.64 -14.44 8.59
C ALA A 150 19.85 -15.39 7.41
N LYS A 151 19.64 -14.91 6.16
CA LYS A 151 19.89 -15.70 4.94
C LYS A 151 21.35 -16.18 4.82
N GLN A 152 22.31 -15.36 5.25
CA GLN A 152 23.71 -15.74 5.22
C GLN A 152 24.02 -16.85 6.23
N LEU A 153 23.51 -16.73 7.46
CA LEU A 153 23.72 -17.73 8.51
C LEU A 153 23.03 -19.06 8.19
N THR A 154 21.89 -19.04 7.50
CA THR A 154 21.15 -20.24 7.14
C THR A 154 21.51 -20.81 5.76
N LYS A 155 22.42 -20.19 5.01
CA LYS A 155 22.74 -20.55 3.61
C LYS A 155 23.06 -22.04 3.41
N ASN A 156 23.78 -22.63 4.36
CA ASN A 156 24.24 -24.02 4.30
C ASN A 156 23.63 -24.88 5.42
N VAL A 157 22.52 -24.42 6.03
CA VAL A 157 21.83 -25.12 7.12
C VAL A 157 20.46 -25.54 6.61
N GLU A 158 20.16 -26.83 6.69
CA GLU A 158 18.84 -27.35 6.31
C GLU A 158 17.78 -26.89 7.32
N THR A 159 16.62 -26.45 6.81
CA THR A 159 15.47 -26.13 7.67
C THR A 159 15.02 -27.39 8.42
N PRO A 160 14.78 -27.32 9.75
CA PRO A 160 14.29 -28.46 10.52
C PRO A 160 13.00 -29.03 9.93
N LYS A 161 12.97 -30.35 9.68
CA LYS A 161 11.79 -31.05 9.15
C LYS A 161 10.74 -31.35 10.20
N HIS A 162 11.15 -31.39 11.47
CA HIS A 162 10.29 -31.64 12.62
C HIS A 162 10.75 -30.77 13.78
N ALA A 163 9.80 -30.28 14.56
CA ALA A 163 10.03 -29.51 15.78
C ALA A 163 9.35 -30.20 16.97
N ALA A 164 9.75 -29.81 18.18
CA ALA A 164 9.03 -30.18 19.41
C ALA A 164 8.96 -28.97 20.33
N VAL A 165 7.86 -28.87 21.09
CA VAL A 165 7.67 -27.86 22.14
C VAL A 165 7.28 -28.55 23.44
N LEU A 166 7.97 -28.18 24.53
CA LEU A 166 7.67 -28.65 25.88
C LEU A 166 6.81 -27.60 26.57
N GLY A 167 5.61 -27.99 26.95
CA GLY A 167 4.52 -27.12 27.43
C GLY A 167 3.44 -26.94 26.37
N ALA A 168 2.19 -27.16 26.77
CA ALA A 168 0.97 -27.05 25.96
C ALA A 168 0.04 -25.91 26.40
N GLY A 169 0.50 -25.05 27.32
CA GLY A 169 -0.21 -23.82 27.70
C GLY A 169 -0.25 -22.79 26.57
N ILE A 170 -0.75 -21.57 26.86
CA ILE A 170 -1.00 -20.50 25.86
C ILE A 170 0.21 -20.26 24.94
N MET A 171 1.43 -20.17 25.50
CA MET A 171 2.65 -19.96 24.71
C MET A 171 3.03 -21.20 23.89
N GLY A 172 2.93 -22.39 24.47
CA GLY A 172 3.24 -23.66 23.79
C GLY A 172 2.33 -23.89 22.59
N GLY A 173 1.03 -23.64 22.77
CA GLY A 173 0.03 -23.62 21.71
C GLY A 173 0.37 -22.63 20.60
N GLY A 174 0.75 -21.39 20.95
CA GLY A 174 1.13 -20.37 19.98
C GLY A 174 2.37 -20.72 19.14
N ILE A 175 3.41 -21.28 19.78
CA ILE A 175 4.63 -21.72 19.10
C ILE A 175 4.32 -22.88 18.16
N ALA A 176 3.59 -23.89 18.64
CA ALA A 176 3.21 -25.04 17.82
C ALA A 176 2.34 -24.60 16.63
N TYR A 177 1.38 -23.70 16.86
CA TYR A 177 0.54 -23.14 15.81
C TYR A 177 1.37 -22.48 14.71
N GLN A 178 2.32 -21.59 15.07
CA GLN A 178 3.16 -20.93 14.07
C GLN A 178 4.05 -21.91 13.30
N SER A 179 4.64 -22.90 13.97
CA SER A 179 5.46 -23.94 13.32
C SER A 179 4.64 -24.73 12.29
N ALA A 180 3.50 -25.27 12.72
CA ALA A 180 2.63 -26.08 11.87
C ALA A 180 2.03 -25.26 10.72
N TRP A 181 1.56 -24.05 10.99
CA TRP A 181 1.00 -23.13 9.99
C TRP A 181 2.01 -22.76 8.90
N LYS A 182 3.29 -22.66 9.25
CA LYS A 182 4.38 -22.41 8.30
C LYS A 182 4.96 -23.67 7.66
N GLY A 183 4.38 -24.84 7.93
CA GLY A 183 4.71 -26.10 7.26
C GLY A 183 5.80 -26.95 7.93
N VAL A 184 6.16 -26.67 9.19
CA VAL A 184 7.07 -27.52 9.97
C VAL A 184 6.26 -28.28 11.04
N PRO A 185 6.06 -29.60 10.88
CA PRO A 185 5.39 -30.45 11.86
C PRO A 185 6.00 -30.32 13.26
N VAL A 186 5.15 -30.29 14.28
CA VAL A 186 5.57 -30.05 15.67
C VAL A 186 4.90 -31.02 16.63
N VAL A 187 5.68 -31.59 17.54
CA VAL A 187 5.17 -32.40 18.66
C VAL A 187 5.09 -31.51 19.90
N MET A 188 3.91 -31.43 20.50
CA MET A 188 3.70 -30.73 21.76
C MET A 188 3.59 -31.75 22.89
N LYS A 189 4.32 -31.54 23.97
CA LYS A 189 4.28 -32.41 25.15
C LYS A 189 4.04 -31.58 26.40
N ASP A 190 3.06 -31.97 27.21
CA ASP A 190 2.86 -31.48 28.58
C ASP A 190 2.98 -32.63 29.60
N ILE A 191 2.84 -32.37 30.90
CA ILE A 191 2.94 -33.38 31.97
C ILE A 191 1.91 -34.51 31.83
#